data_AF-A0AAD4KLD6-F1
#
_entry.id   AF-A0AAD4KLD6-F1
#
_cell.length_a   1.000
_cell.length_b   1.000
_cell.length_c   1.000
_cell.angle_alpha   90.00
_cell.angle_beta   90.00
_cell.angle_gamma   90.00
#
_symmetry.space_group_name_H-M   'P 1'
#
loop_
_entity.id
_entity.type
_entity.pdbx_description
1 polymer ?
#
loop_
_entity_poly.entity_id
_entity_poly.type
_entity_poly.pdbx_seq_one_letter_code
_entity_poly.pdbx_strand_id
1 'polypeptide(L)'
;MKFIDRLRYSKRKRTLLKKVYELCTLCDVDVYLVAVHHGDETVIINTRNRGDWPPAEEQLEDMYLMMERFNLDDLGEYLAEAEPNVELELPEPPELL
;
A
#
# COMPACT_ATOMS: atom_id res chain seq x y z
N MET A 1 6.17 5.17 17.96
CA MET A 1 5.82 3.79 17.55
C MET A 1 6.91 2.82 17.99
N LYS A 2 6.60 1.61 18.45
CA LYS A 2 7.64 0.60 18.74
C LYS A 2 8.22 0.09 17.41
N PHE A 3 9.51 -0.16 17.35
CA PHE A 3 10.21 -0.67 16.15
C PHE A 3 9.52 -1.90 15.53
N ILE A 4 8.97 -2.78 16.36
CA ILE A 4 8.25 -3.99 15.94
C ILE A 4 6.95 -3.67 15.18
N ASP A 5 6.22 -2.62 15.56
CA ASP A 5 4.96 -2.24 14.90
C ASP A 5 5.26 -1.72 13.49
N ARG A 6 6.34 -0.96 13.33
CA ARG A 6 6.83 -0.48 12.03
C ARG A 6 7.19 -1.64 11.11
N LEU A 7 7.97 -2.60 11.58
CA LEU A 7 8.34 -3.79 10.80
C LEU A 7 7.12 -4.61 10.40
N ARG A 8 6.16 -4.80 11.32
CA ARG A 8 4.91 -5.52 11.06
C ARG A 8 4.09 -4.82 9.98
N TYR A 9 3.97 -3.50 10.08
CA TYR A 9 3.27 -2.69 9.10
C TYR A 9 3.96 -2.76 7.73
N SER A 10 5.28 -2.54 7.64
CA SER A 10 6.01 -2.60 6.36
C SER A 10 5.86 -3.95 5.66
N LYS A 11 5.92 -5.08 6.39
CA LYS A 11 5.69 -6.40 5.78
C LYS A 11 4.27 -6.58 5.27
N ARG A 12 3.26 -6.19 6.06
CA ARG A 12 1.84 -6.31 5.67
C ARG A 12 1.49 -5.38 4.51
N LYS A 13 2.02 -4.15 4.52
CA LYS A 13 1.94 -3.19 3.41
C LYS A 13 2.48 -3.84 2.14
N ARG A 14 3.71 -4.36 2.16
CA ARG A 14 4.31 -5.04 0.99
C ARG A 14 3.46 -6.20 0.47
N THR A 15 2.97 -7.08 1.36
CA THR A 15 2.10 -8.18 0.96
C THR A 15 0.80 -7.69 0.31
N LEU A 16 0.16 -6.66 0.89
CA LEU A 16 -1.04 -6.06 0.33
C LEU A 16 -0.79 -5.48 -1.06
N LEU A 17 0.29 -4.71 -1.21
CA LEU A 17 0.72 -4.12 -2.49
C LEU A 17 0.92 -5.20 -3.57
N LYS A 18 1.60 -6.30 -3.22
CA LYS A 18 1.76 -7.44 -4.13
C LYS A 18 0.42 -8.06 -4.54
N LYS A 19 -0.53 -8.20 -3.61
CA LYS A 19 -1.86 -8.74 -3.90
C LYS A 19 -2.71 -7.81 -4.77
N VAL A 20 -2.58 -6.50 -4.59
CA VAL A 20 -3.22 -5.52 -5.49
C VAL A 20 -2.67 -5.67 -6.91
N TYR A 21 -1.34 -5.73 -7.06
CA TYR A 21 -0.70 -5.94 -8.36
C TYR A 21 -1.14 -7.25 -9.03
N GLU A 22 -1.13 -8.36 -8.29
CA GLU A 22 -1.61 -9.66 -8.78
C GLU A 22 -3.08 -9.60 -9.22
N LEU A 23 -3.97 -8.97 -8.44
CA LEU A 23 -5.38 -8.84 -8.78
C LEU A 23 -5.59 -8.03 -10.08
N CYS A 24 -4.85 -6.93 -10.24
CA CYS A 24 -4.96 -6.09 -11.44
C CYS A 24 -4.47 -6.84 -12.68
N THR A 25 -3.30 -7.49 -12.58
CA THR A 25 -2.63 -8.14 -13.72
C THR A 25 -3.24 -9.48 -14.11
N LEU A 26 -3.73 -10.26 -13.14
CA LEU A 26 -4.26 -11.61 -13.40
C LEU A 26 -5.76 -11.62 -13.67
N CYS A 27 -6.49 -10.60 -13.22
CA CYS A 27 -7.95 -10.57 -13.30
C CYS A 27 -8.51 -9.37 -14.07
N ASP A 28 -7.68 -8.47 -14.60
CA ASP A 28 -8.10 -7.27 -15.35
C ASP A 28 -9.07 -6.40 -14.55
N VAL A 29 -8.69 -6.09 -13.31
CA VAL A 29 -9.49 -5.31 -12.35
C VAL A 29 -8.79 -4.01 -12.02
N ASP A 30 -9.54 -2.91 -12.05
CA ASP A 30 -9.11 -1.62 -11.50
C ASP A 30 -9.26 -1.61 -9.96
N VAL A 31 -8.20 -1.23 -9.24
CA VAL A 31 -8.17 -1.17 -7.78
C VAL A 31 -7.88 0.25 -7.29
N TYR A 32 -8.64 0.65 -6.28
CA TYR A 32 -8.43 1.87 -5.51
C TYR A 32 -8.22 1.51 -4.04
N LEU A 33 -7.08 1.92 -3.46
CA LEU A 33 -6.73 1.63 -2.07
C LEU A 33 -6.21 2.90 -1.40
N VAL A 34 -6.70 3.18 -0.18
CA VAL A 34 -6.08 4.16 0.72
C VAL A 34 -5.74 3.42 2.01
N ALA A 35 -4.45 3.33 2.33
CA ALA A 35 -3.95 2.74 3.56
C ALA A 35 -3.31 3.83 4.41
N VAL A 36 -3.97 4.18 5.52
CA VAL A 36 -3.51 5.22 6.44
C VAL A 36 -2.85 4.56 7.63
N HIS A 37 -1.56 4.82 7.82
CA HIS A 37 -0.88 4.48 9.05
C HIS A 37 -0.73 5.73 9.90
N HIS A 38 -1.57 5.85 10.93
CA HIS A 38 -1.69 7.05 11.76
C HIS A 38 -0.31 7.51 12.29
N GLY A 39 0.20 8.62 11.73
CA GLY A 39 1.43 9.28 12.14
C GLY A 39 2.74 8.82 11.46
N ASP A 40 2.68 8.04 10.38
CA ASP A 40 3.88 7.68 9.59
C ASP A 40 3.69 7.95 8.10
N GLU A 41 2.77 7.24 7.45
CA GLU A 41 2.59 7.32 6.00
C GLU A 41 1.15 7.04 5.60
N THR A 42 0.78 7.59 4.45
CA THR A 42 -0.44 7.21 3.75
C THR A 42 -0.09 6.70 2.37
N VAL A 43 -0.48 5.46 2.07
CA VAL A 43 -0.31 4.89 0.73
C VAL A 43 -1.62 4.97 -0.02
N ILE A 44 -1.57 5.57 -1.20
CA ILE A 44 -2.71 5.67 -2.11
C ILE A 44 -2.37 4.93 -3.40
N ILE A 45 -3.17 3.92 -3.74
CA ILE A 45 -3.08 3.21 -5.02
C ILE A 45 -4.28 3.58 -5.85
N ASN A 46 -4.01 3.97 -7.09
CA ASN A 46 -5.00 4.07 -8.14
C ASN A 46 -4.45 3.42 -9.41
N THR A 47 -4.98 2.26 -9.77
CA THR A 47 -4.55 1.57 -11.00
C THR A 47 -5.28 2.05 -12.25
N ARG A 48 -6.32 2.88 -12.08
CA ARG A 48 -7.15 3.40 -13.17
C ARG A 48 -6.81 4.86 -13.47
N ASN A 49 -6.18 5.09 -14.62
CA ASN A 49 -5.67 6.40 -15.02
C ASN A 49 -6.75 7.32 -15.64
N ARG A 50 -7.94 7.39 -15.04
CA ARG A 50 -9.03 8.29 -15.50
C ARG A 50 -9.07 9.64 -14.80
N GLY A 51 -8.30 9.83 -13.72
CA GLY A 51 -8.29 11.08 -12.96
C GLY A 51 -9.52 11.30 -12.07
N ASP A 52 -10.44 10.33 -12.01
CA ASP A 52 -11.71 10.46 -11.27
C ASP A 52 -11.55 10.23 -9.76
N TRP A 53 -10.47 9.54 -9.35
CA TRP A 53 -10.18 9.18 -7.96
C TRP A 53 -8.68 8.87 -7.82
N PRO A 54 -8.00 9.16 -6.69
CA PRO A 54 -8.52 9.80 -5.48
C PRO A 54 -8.93 11.26 -5.75
N PRO A 55 -9.66 11.90 -4.81
CA PRO A 55 -10.05 13.31 -4.91
C PRO A 55 -8.86 14.24 -5.19
N ALA A 56 -9.14 15.48 -5.59
CA ALA A 56 -8.11 16.48 -5.84
C ALA A 56 -7.17 16.62 -4.63
N GLU A 57 -5.89 16.88 -4.88
CA GLU A 57 -4.81 16.91 -3.87
C GLU A 57 -5.12 17.85 -2.70
N GLU A 58 -5.74 18.99 -3.00
CA GLU A 58 -6.24 19.99 -2.04
C GLU A 58 -7.23 19.41 -1.00
N GLN A 59 -7.93 18.31 -1.33
CA GLN A 59 -8.86 17.65 -0.41
C GLN A 59 -8.18 16.56 0.44
N LEU A 60 -6.97 16.13 0.06
CA LEU A 60 -6.24 15.03 0.67
C LEU A 60 -5.09 15.53 1.57
N GLU A 61 -4.48 16.66 1.23
CA GLU A 61 -3.37 17.27 1.98
C GLU A 61 -3.76 17.59 3.44
N ASP A 62 -5.01 17.99 3.70
CA ASP A 62 -5.51 18.24 5.05
C ASP A 62 -5.79 16.95 5.84
N MET A 63 -5.97 15.81 5.16
CA MET A 63 -6.39 14.54 5.78
C MET A 63 -5.24 13.56 6.02
N TYR A 64 -4.17 13.62 5.22
CA TYR A 64 -3.14 12.58 5.18
C TYR A 64 -1.73 13.17 5.19
N LEU A 65 -0.95 12.78 6.20
CA LEU A 65 0.47 13.13 6.31
C LEU A 65 1.32 12.15 5.50
N MET A 66 2.40 12.65 4.87
CA MET A 66 3.44 11.87 4.16
C MET A 66 2.85 10.86 3.17
N MET A 67 2.28 11.38 2.07
CA MET A 67 1.58 10.59 1.06
C MET A 67 2.55 9.97 0.04
N GLU A 68 2.43 8.65 -0.17
CA GLU A 68 3.00 7.93 -1.32
C GLU A 68 1.88 7.51 -2.27
N ARG A 69 2.04 7.82 -3.57
CA ARG A 69 1.08 7.46 -4.61
C ARG A 69 1.69 6.44 -5.56
N PHE A 70 0.90 5.43 -5.90
CA PHE A 70 1.27 4.41 -6.87
C PHE A 70 0.17 4.27 -7.93
N ASN A 71 0.56 4.40 -9.20
CA ASN A 71 -0.16 3.78 -10.30
C ASN A 71 0.28 2.30 -10.45
N LEU A 72 -0.28 1.58 -11.43
CA LEU A 72 0.04 0.17 -11.62
C LEU A 72 1.51 -0.06 -12.02
N ASP A 73 2.08 0.83 -12.83
CA ASP A 73 3.47 0.75 -13.28
C ASP A 73 4.43 1.07 -12.12
N ASP A 74 4.18 2.15 -11.36
CA ASP A 74 4.94 2.52 -10.16
C ASP A 74 4.96 1.36 -9.14
N LEU A 75 3.82 0.68 -9.00
CA LEU A 75 3.69 -0.47 -8.11
C LEU A 75 4.55 -1.65 -8.58
N GLY A 76 4.63 -1.87 -9.89
CA GLY A 76 5.51 -2.88 -10.49
C GLY A 76 6.99 -2.60 -10.22
N GLU A 77 7.42 -1.36 -10.41
CA GLU A 77 8.80 -0.91 -10.15
C GLU A 77 9.15 -1.06 -8.67
N TYR A 78 8.30 -0.55 -7.77
CA TYR A 78 8.47 -0.67 -6.32
C TYR A 78 8.63 -2.12 -5.85
N LEU A 79 7.85 -3.04 -6.41
CA LEU A 79 7.93 -4.46 -6.05
C LEU A 79 9.18 -5.15 -6.60
N ALA A 80 9.72 -4.66 -7.73
CA ALA A 80 10.94 -5.19 -8.36
C ALA A 80 12.22 -4.75 -7.62
N GLU A 81 12.24 -3.53 -7.08
CA GLU A 81 13.40 -2.98 -6.35
C GLU A 81 13.54 -3.53 -4.92
N ALA A 82 12.47 -4.10 -4.36
CA ALA A 82 12.47 -4.53 -2.98
C ALA A 82 13.27 -5.83 -2.77
N GLU A 83 14.39 -5.76 -2.04
CA GLU A 83 15.23 -6.91 -1.66
C GLU A 83 14.43 -8.10 -1.09
N PRO A 84 14.91 -9.35 -1.25
CA PRO A 84 14.24 -10.52 -0.69
C PRO A 84 14.07 -10.38 0.83
N ASN A 85 12.84 -10.60 1.31
CA ASN A 85 12.49 -10.42 2.71
C ASN A 85 13.39 -11.27 3.62
N VAL A 86 14.05 -10.63 4.58
CA VAL A 86 14.55 -11.34 5.77
C VAL A 86 13.32 -11.80 6.58
N GLU A 87 13.14 -13.11 6.70
CA GLU A 87 12.07 -13.77 7.46
C GLU A 87 12.27 -13.55 8.97
N LEU A 88 11.97 -12.35 9.45
CA LEU A 88 11.57 -12.14 10.84
C LEU A 88 10.17 -12.76 11.04
N GLU A 89 10.09 -13.85 11.82
CA GLU A 89 8.82 -14.41 12.30
C GLU A 89 8.05 -13.32 13.04
N LEU A 90 7.00 -12.81 12.40
CA LEU A 90 6.05 -11.90 13.03
C LEU A 90 4.92 -12.73 13.63
N PRO A 91 4.34 -12.30 14.77
CA PRO A 91 3.17 -12.98 15.32
C PRO A 91 2.04 -12.99 14.29
N GLU A 92 1.36 -14.14 14.22
CA GLU A 92 0.17 -14.38 13.40
C GLU A 92 -0.85 -13.25 13.58
N PRO A 93 -1.53 -12.80 12.51
CA PRO A 93 -2.70 -11.94 12.66
C PRO A 93 -3.73 -12.59 13.59
N PRO A 94 -4.51 -11.82 14.36
CA PRO A 94 -5.66 -12.37 15.05
C PRO A 94 -6.63 -12.99 14.01
N GLU A 95 -7.19 -14.14 14.34
CA GLU A 95 -8.27 -14.75 13.56
C GLU A 95 -9.47 -13.79 13.51
N LEU A 96 -10.01 -13.58 12.31
CA LEU A 96 -11.23 -12.80 12.14
C LEU A 96 -12.39 -13.63 12.69
N LEU A 97 -13.03 -13.15 13.77
CA LEU A 97 -14.24 -13.73 14.37
C LEU A 97 -15.42 -13.72 13.39
#